data_AF-A0A958KSH1-F1
#
_entry.id   AF-A0A958KSH1-F1
#
_cell.length_a   1.000
_cell.length_b   1.000
_cell.length_c   1.000
_cell.angle_alpha   90.00
_cell.angle_beta   90.00
_cell.angle_gamma   90.00
#
_symmetry.space_group_name_H-M   'P 1'
#
loop_
_entity.id
_entity.type
_entity.pdbx_description
1 polymer ?
#
loop_
_entity_poly.entity_id
_entity_poly.type
_entity_poly.pdbx_seq_one_letter_code
_entity_poly.pdbx_strand_id
1 'polypeptide(L)' 'NDPVEQKKRFELTNQKRQKAEREVLPEDKDFMQALEYGLPPSAGIAMGIERLFMCFYEIKDIRELRSFSL' A
#
# COMPACT_ATOMS: atom_id res chain seq x y z
N ASN A 1 0.36 14.45 -4.12
CA ASN A 1 1.80 14.79 -4.08
C ASN A 1 2.12 15.85 -3.02
N ASP A 2 1.13 16.42 -2.32
CA ASP A 2 1.36 17.37 -1.22
C ASP A 2 1.98 16.68 0.02
N PRO A 3 3.21 17.05 0.44
CA PRO A 3 3.86 16.48 1.62
C PRO A 3 3.11 16.77 2.93
N VAL A 4 2.51 17.96 3.07
CA VAL A 4 1.81 18.37 4.29
C VAL A 4 0.58 17.51 4.51
N GLU A 5 -0.18 17.27 3.44
CA GLU A 5 -1.34 16.39 3.48
C GLU A 5 -0.94 14.92 3.73
N GLN A 6 0.17 14.47 3.15
CA GLN A 6 0.68 13.11 3.40
C GLN A 6 1.05 12.90 4.87
N LYS A 7 1.69 13.89 5.51
CA LYS A 7 2.02 13.85 6.94
C LYS A 7 0.78 13.76 7.82
N LYS A 8 -0.25 14.57 7.55
CA LYS A 8 -1.53 14.52 8.28
C LYS A 8 -2.18 13.14 8.20
N ARG A 9 -2.16 12.49 7.03
CA ARG A 9 -2.69 11.13 6.83
C ARG A 9 -1.92 10.09 7.61
N PHE A 10 -0.60 10.23 7.66
CA PHE A 10 0.27 9.38 8.46
C PHE A 10 -0.06 9.48 9.96
N GLU A 11 -0.14 10.69 10.50
CA GLU A 11 -0.52 10.95 11.90
C GLU A 11 -1.91 10.39 12.23
N LEU A 12 -2.91 10.62 11.36
CA LEU A 12 -4.25 10.08 11.53
C LEU A 12 -4.26 8.54 11.53
N THR A 13 -3.42 7.92 10.69
CA THR A 13 -3.29 6.46 10.64
C THR A 13 -2.70 5.94 11.95
N ASN A 14 -1.67 6.60 12.48
CA ASN A 14 -1.09 6.25 13.77
C ASN A 14 -2.06 6.45 14.94
N GLN A 15 -2.89 7.50 14.92
CA GLN A 15 -3.98 7.65 15.90
C GLN A 15 -4.99 6.50 15.83
N LYS A 16 -5.37 6.06 14.62
CA LYS A 16 -6.27 4.88 14.44
C LYS A 16 -5.61 3.60 14.93
N ARG A 17 -4.30 3.43 14.71
CA ARG A 17 -3.53 2.28 15.19
C ARG A 17 -3.49 2.25 16.72
N GLN A 18 -3.18 3.37 17.37
CA GLN A 18 -3.21 3.49 18.83
C GLN A 18 -4.58 3.16 19.41
N LYS A 19 -5.67 3.70 18.82
CA LYS A 19 -7.05 3.37 19.22
C LYS A 19 -7.40 1.89 19.06
N ALA A 20 -6.73 1.19 18.14
CA ALA A 20 -6.86 -0.24 17.92
C ALA A 20 -5.80 -1.07 18.67
N GLU A 21 -5.11 -0.47 19.66
CA GLU A 21 -4.05 -1.10 20.47
C GLU A 21 -2.91 -1.68 19.62
N ARG A 22 -2.64 -1.06 18.46
CA ARG A 22 -1.53 -1.41 17.57
C ARG A 22 -0.38 -0.44 17.75
N GLU A 23 0.83 -0.94 17.54
CA GLU A 23 2.04 -0.14 17.55
C GLU A 23 1.98 1.00 16.52
N VAL A 24 2.50 2.16 16.93
CA VAL A 24 2.72 3.32 16.07
C VAL A 24 3.86 2.99 15.11
N LEU A 25 3.68 3.30 13.84
CA LEU A 25 4.76 3.17 12.87
C LEU A 25 5.57 4.47 12.84
N PRO A 26 6.91 4.39 12.68
CA PRO A 26 7.73 5.57 12.43
C PRO A 26 7.46 6.12 11.02
N GLU A 27 7.60 7.43 10.87
CA GLU A 27 7.50 8.08 9.56
C GLU A 27 8.69 7.69 8.69
N ASP A 28 8.43 7.40 7.42
CA ASP A 28 9.47 7.21 6.42
C ASP A 28 9.99 8.58 5.98
N LYS A 29 11.11 8.99 6.58
CA LYS A 29 11.71 10.31 6.35
C LYS A 29 12.20 10.48 4.91
N ASP A 30 12.71 9.42 4.28
CA ASP A 30 13.23 9.48 2.92
C ASP A 30 12.09 9.67 1.92
N PHE A 31 10.97 8.98 2.13
CA PHE A 31 9.76 9.18 1.35
C PHE A 31 9.19 10.60 1.49
N MET A 32 9.13 11.13 2.71
CA MET A 32 8.65 12.50 2.95
C MET A 32 9.55 13.55 2.31
N GLN A 33 10.88 13.40 2.46
CA GLN A 33 11.85 14.27 1.82
C GLN A 33 11.73 14.22 0.30
N ALA A 34 11.53 13.04 -0.30
CA ALA A 34 11.30 12.90 -1.73
C ALA A 34 10.04 13.63 -2.21
N LEU A 35 8.96 13.62 -1.41
CA LEU A 35 7.76 14.39 -1.72
C LEU A 35 8.01 15.90 -1.65
N GLU A 36 8.81 16.37 -0.69
CA GLU A 36 9.18 17.78 -0.55
C GLU A 36 10.02 18.31 -1.71
N TYR A 37 10.90 17.47 -2.28
CA TYR A 37 11.63 17.81 -3.50
C TYR A 37 10.71 17.97 -4.72
N GLY A 38 9.51 17.38 -4.68
CA GLY A 38 8.48 17.53 -5.68
C GLY A 38 8.22 16.23 -6.43
N LEU A 39 7.01 15.70 -6.24
CA LEU A 39 6.45 14.65 -7.06
C LEU A 39 5.47 15.29 -8.06
N PRO A 40 5.66 15.17 -9.39
CA PRO A 40 4.67 15.66 -10.36
C PRO A 40 3.29 15.03 -10.13
N PRO A 41 2.19 15.66 -10.60
CA PRO A 41 0.88 15.02 -10.60
C PRO A 41 0.97 13.63 -11.25
N SER A 42 0.76 12.59 -10.44
CA SER A 42 1.02 11.20 -10.80
C SER A 42 -0.14 10.33 -10.33
N ALA A 43 -0.38 9.24 -11.07
CA ALA A 43 -1.28 8.17 -10.68
C ALA A 43 -0.51 6.84 -10.68
N GLY A 44 -0.81 5.98 -9.70
CA GLY A 44 -0.24 4.64 -9.61
C GLY A 44 -1.33 3.58 -9.74
N ILE A 45 -0.98 2.44 -10.34
CA ILE A 45 -1.82 1.25 -10.41
C ILE A 45 -1.05 0.05 -9.85
N ALA A 46 -1.74 -0.78 -9.07
CA ALA A 46 -1.25 -2.08 -8.66
C ALA A 46 -2.26 -3.14 -9.13
N MET A 47 -1.77 -4.17 -9.84
CA MET A 47 -2.60 -5.22 -10.41
C MET A 47 -2.15 -6.58 -9.85
N GLY A 48 -3.06 -7.30 -9.20
CA GLY A 48 -2.80 -8.65 -8.72
C GLY A 48 -2.88 -9.65 -9.87
N ILE A 49 -1.73 -10.10 -10.36
CA ILE A 49 -1.63 -10.98 -11.53
C ILE A 49 -2.37 -12.31 -11.27
N GLU A 50 -2.21 -12.90 -10.08
CA GLU A 50 -2.86 -14.17 -9.75
C GLU A 50 -4.37 -14.04 -9.82
N ARG A 51 -4.94 -12.97 -9.25
CA ARG A 51 -6.40 -12.75 -9.31
C ARG A 51 -6.89 -12.43 -10.71
N LEU A 52 -6.10 -11.73 -11.51
CA LEU A 52 -6.42 -11.49 -12.92
C LEU A 52 -6.51 -12.82 -13.69
N PHE A 53 -5.53 -13.71 -13.49
CA PHE A 53 -5.56 -15.06 -14.04
C PHE A 53 -6.77 -15.85 -13.52
N MET A 54 -7.05 -15.80 -12.22
CA MET A 54 -8.23 -16.47 -11.65
C MET A 54 -9.53 -16.03 -12.34
N CYS A 55 -9.69 -14.73 -12.60
CA CYS A 55 -10.84 -14.21 -13.32
C CYS A 55 -10.91 -14.72 -14.77
N PHE A 56 -9.79 -14.73 -15.50
CA PHE A 56 -9.77 -15.18 -16.90
C PHE A 56 -9.99 -16.67 -17.07
N TYR A 57 -9.54 -17.47 -16.11
CA TYR A 57 -9.56 -18.94 -16.19
C TYR A 57 -10.62 -19.56 -15.26
N GLU A 58 -11.52 -18.75 -14.69
CA GLU A 58 -12.59 -19.18 -13.78
C GLU A 58 -12.10 -20.01 -12.57
N ILE A 59 -10.85 -19.79 -12.14
CA ILE A 59 -10.24 -20.48 -11.00
C ILE A 59 -10.76 -19.86 -9.71
N LYS A 60 -11.26 -20.69 -8.79
CA LYS A 60 -11.87 -20.22 -7.53
C LYS A 60 -10.90 -20.14 -6.35
N ASP A 61 -9.80 -20.87 -6.42
CA ASP A 61 -8.79 -20.90 -5.35
C ASP A 61 -7.42 -20.43 -5.87
N ILE A 62 -6.87 -19.38 -5.25
CA ILE A 62 -5.57 -18.82 -5.60
C ILE A 62 -4.41 -19.82 -5.44
N ARG A 63 -4.60 -20.86 -4.62
CA ARG A 63 -3.59 -21.92 -4.42
C ARG A 63 -3.38 -22.75 -5.67
N GLU A 64 -4.38 -22.86 -6.55
CA GLU A 64 -4.28 -23.60 -7.81
C GLU A 64 -3.32 -22.94 -8.81
N LEU A 65 -3.00 -21.65 -8.64
CA LEU A 65 -2.05 -20.92 -9.48
C LEU A 65 -0.59 -21.05 -9.01
N ARG A 66 -0.34 -21.68 -7.85
CA ARG A 66 1.02 -21.83 -7.34
C ARG A 66 1.77 -22.90 -8.13
N SER A 67 2.95 -22.57 -8.62
CA SER A 67 3.83 -23.54 -9.28
C SER A 67 4.45 -24.56 -8.31
N PHE A 68 4.59 -24.20 -7.02
CA PHE A 68 5.17 -25.06 -5.98
C PHE A 68 4.38 -24.92 -4.67
N SER A 69 4.25 -26.02 -3.92
CA SER A 69 3.70 -25.99 -2.56
C SER A 69 4.77 -25.55 -1.56
N LEU A 70 4.37 -24.70 -0.61
CA LEU A 70 5.13 -24.37 0.60
C LEU A 70 4.90 -25.42 1.68
#